data_AF-A0A2V6XWG1-F1
#
_entry.id   AF-A0A2V6XWG1-F1
#
_cell.length_a   1.000
_cell.length_b   1.000
_cell.length_c   1.000
_cell.angle_alpha   90.00
_cell.angle_beta   90.00
_cell.angle_gamma   90.00
#
_symmetry.space_group_name_H-M   'P 1'
#
loop_
_entity.id
_entity.type
_entity.pdbx_description
1 polymer ?
#
loop_
_entity_poly.entity_id
_entity_poly.type
_entity_poly.pdbx_seq_one_letter_code
_entity_poly.pdbx_strand_id
1 'polypeptide(L)'
;MREGGIDPMAVTSLQITKRTAVLDGRPFGAAGAYEKIVGVLRLGVDPTHPANQAIADLAAAPRNAAGLVECDADFYVLRPRDSARGNRRLLLDVPNRGRKVALGMLNSTPRVPDPTTPEDFGNGFLMRRGYTVGWCGWQHD
;
A
#
# COMPACT_ATOMS: atom_id res chain seq x y z
N MET A 1 6.68 5.25 28.51
CA MET A 1 5.70 6.34 28.42
C MET A 1 5.93 6.97 27.05
N ARG A 2 5.09 6.68 26.05
CA ARG A 2 5.14 7.40 24.76
C ARG A 2 4.27 8.63 24.95
N GLU A 3 4.85 9.81 24.79
CA GLU A 3 4.09 11.06 24.78
C GLU A 3 3.06 10.98 23.64
N GLY A 4 1.79 11.19 24.00
CA GLY A 4 0.66 11.17 23.09
C GLY A 4 0.59 12.44 22.24
N GLY A 5 1.62 12.67 21.42
CA GLY A 5 1.52 13.60 20.31
C GLY A 5 0.55 13.04 19.28
N ILE A 6 -0.37 13.87 18.78
CA ILE A 6 -1.22 13.51 17.64
C ILE A 6 -0.28 13.31 16.44
N ASP A 7 -0.38 12.15 15.79
CA ASP A 7 0.43 11.84 14.60
C ASP A 7 0.21 12.94 13.54
N PRO A 8 1.27 13.45 12.88
CA PRO A 8 1.18 14.53 11.89
C PRO A 8 0.20 14.19 10.77
N MET A 9 0.12 12.92 10.41
CA MET A 9 -0.87 12.37 9.50
C MET A 9 -1.19 10.94 9.92
N ALA A 10 -2.45 10.67 10.23
CA ALA A 10 -2.89 9.36 10.70
C ALA A 10 -3.88 8.71 9.73
N VAL A 11 -3.76 7.40 9.54
CA VAL A 11 -4.82 6.60 8.91
C VAL A 11 -6.01 6.54 9.86
N THR A 12 -7.12 7.15 9.47
CA THR A 12 -8.36 7.20 10.26
C THR A 12 -9.31 6.06 9.90
N SER A 13 -9.21 5.52 8.69
CA SER A 13 -9.99 4.37 8.24
C SER A 13 -9.29 3.61 7.12
N LEU A 14 -9.57 2.32 7.04
CA LEU A 14 -9.16 1.44 5.95
C LEU A 14 -10.39 0.72 5.41
N GLN A 15 -10.69 0.94 4.13
CA GLN A 15 -11.78 0.28 3.42
C GLN A 15 -11.21 -0.67 2.37
N ILE A 16 -11.45 -1.98 2.52
CA ILE A 16 -11.13 -2.97 1.49
C ILE A 16 -12.28 -3.00 0.49
N THR A 17 -11.99 -2.70 -0.77
CA THR A 17 -12.98 -2.74 -1.87
C THR A 17 -12.94 -4.06 -2.61
N LYS A 18 -11.78 -4.73 -2.69
CA LYS A 18 -11.64 -6.00 -3.41
C LYS A 18 -10.58 -6.90 -2.79
N ARG A 19 -10.88 -8.20 -2.76
CA ARG A 19 -9.93 -9.29 -2.53
C ARG A 19 -10.00 -10.27 -3.69
N THR A 20 -8.86 -10.66 -4.25
CA THR A 20 -8.82 -11.59 -5.40
C THR A 20 -7.67 -12.57 -5.22
N ALA A 21 -7.90 -13.85 -5.53
CA ALA A 21 -6.80 -14.80 -5.62
C ALA A 21 -5.88 -14.42 -6.78
N VAL A 22 -4.57 -14.49 -6.57
CA VAL A 22 -3.58 -14.33 -7.63
C VAL A 22 -3.53 -15.61 -8.46
N LEU A 23 -3.63 -15.48 -9.79
CA LEU A 23 -3.52 -16.61 -10.73
C LEU A 23 -4.39 -17.81 -10.34
N ASP A 24 -5.65 -17.54 -9.98
CA ASP A 24 -6.63 -18.55 -9.53
C ASP A 24 -6.15 -19.44 -8.37
N GLY A 25 -5.25 -18.90 -7.53
CA GLY A 25 -4.70 -19.59 -6.36
C GLY A 25 -3.47 -20.43 -6.65
N ARG A 26 -2.85 -20.31 -7.83
CA ARG A 26 -1.58 -20.96 -8.14
C ARG A 26 -0.51 -20.58 -7.09
N PRO A 27 0.21 -21.55 -6.50
CA PRO A 27 1.19 -21.27 -5.46
C PRO A 27 2.52 -20.75 -6.02
N PHE A 28 3.18 -19.89 -5.24
CA PHE A 28 4.56 -19.46 -5.47
C PHE A 28 5.52 -20.17 -4.52
N GLY A 29 5.91 -21.40 -4.88
CA GLY A 29 6.80 -22.21 -4.05
C GLY A 29 6.26 -22.43 -2.62
N ALA A 30 7.13 -22.38 -1.62
CA ALA A 30 6.77 -22.61 -0.22
C ALA A 30 5.85 -21.53 0.38
N ALA A 31 5.85 -20.32 -0.18
CA ALA A 31 4.98 -19.23 0.28
C ALA A 31 3.49 -19.47 -0.02
N GLY A 32 3.19 -20.42 -0.92
CA GLY A 32 1.82 -20.81 -1.26
C GLY A 32 1.10 -19.81 -2.17
N ALA A 33 -0.23 -19.89 -2.17
CA ALA A 33 -1.08 -19.01 -2.96
C ALA A 33 -1.04 -17.57 -2.42
N TYR A 34 -1.15 -16.60 -3.32
CA TYR A 34 -1.21 -15.18 -2.98
C TYR A 34 -2.61 -14.61 -3.18
N GLU A 35 -2.92 -13.52 -2.47
CA GLU A 35 -4.09 -12.68 -2.72
C GLU A 35 -3.68 -11.24 -3.02
N LYS A 36 -4.53 -10.57 -3.80
CA LYS A 36 -4.57 -9.13 -3.99
C LYS A 36 -5.59 -8.55 -3.04
N ILE A 37 -5.24 -7.48 -2.34
CA ILE A 37 -6.16 -6.69 -1.53
C ILE A 37 -6.07 -5.25 -2.03
N VAL A 38 -7.19 -4.68 -2.43
CA VAL A 38 -7.28 -3.32 -2.95
C VAL A 38 -8.31 -2.55 -2.14
N GLY A 39 -8.06 -1.26 -1.94
CA GLY A 39 -8.96 -0.43 -1.15
C GLY A 39 -8.51 1.02 -1.07
N VAL A 40 -9.16 1.74 -0.16
CA VAL A 40 -8.92 3.16 0.12
C VAL A 40 -8.55 3.34 1.59
N LEU A 41 -7.51 4.12 1.84
CA LEU A 41 -7.16 4.66 3.15
C LEU A 41 -7.77 6.04 3.27
N ARG A 42 -8.39 6.34 4.41
CA ARG A 42 -8.73 7.71 4.80
C ARG A 42 -7.65 8.22 5.74
N LEU A 43 -7.23 9.45 5.53
CA LEU A 43 -6.16 10.12 6.25
C LEU A 43 -6.71 11.39 6.89
N GLY A 44 -6.31 11.63 8.14
CA GLY A 44 -6.50 12.90 8.83
C GLY A 44 -5.16 13.61 8.95
N VAL A 45 -5.09 14.83 8.45
CA VAL A 45 -3.89 15.67 8.46
C VAL A 45 -4.10 16.82 9.42
N ASP A 46 -3.19 16.99 10.38
CA ASP A 46 -3.21 18.16 11.26
C ASP A 46 -2.54 19.35 10.55
N PRO A 47 -3.30 20.38 10.12
CA PRO A 47 -2.74 21.53 9.42
C PRO A 47 -1.84 22.41 10.29
N THR A 48 -1.89 22.24 11.62
CA THR A 48 -1.11 23.03 12.58
C THR A 48 0.20 22.37 12.97
N HIS A 49 0.34 21.07 12.73
CA HIS A 49 1.54 20.32 13.07
C HIS A 49 2.75 20.85 12.26
N PRO A 50 3.90 21.14 12.89
CA PRO A 50 5.06 21.74 12.21
C PRO A 50 5.52 20.99 10.95
N ALA A 51 5.47 19.65 10.96
CA ALA A 51 5.82 18.81 9.81
C ALA A 51 4.94 19.03 8.57
N ASN A 52 3.72 19.56 8.73
CA ASN A 52 2.77 19.74 7.64
C ASN A 52 2.70 21.20 7.14
N GLN A 53 3.37 22.14 7.79
CA GLN A 53 3.27 23.58 7.46
C GLN A 53 3.80 23.92 6.06
N ALA A 54 4.67 23.08 5.50
CA ALA A 54 5.18 23.23 4.14
C ALA A 54 4.18 22.79 3.06
N ILE A 55 3.10 22.09 3.43
CA ILE A 55 2.07 21.64 2.49
C ILE A 55 1.25 22.86 2.08
N ALA A 56 1.36 23.23 0.80
CA ALA A 56 0.66 24.37 0.23
C ALA A 56 -0.86 24.27 0.48
N ASP A 57 -1.45 25.40 0.87
CA ASP A 57 -2.89 25.59 1.10
C ASP A 57 -3.54 24.68 2.16
N LEU A 58 -2.77 23.82 2.85
CA LEU A 58 -3.29 22.92 3.88
C LEU A 58 -3.97 23.69 5.01
N ALA A 59 -3.39 24.83 5.42
CA ALA A 59 -3.96 25.69 6.45
C ALA A 59 -5.32 26.30 6.06
N ALA A 60 -5.55 26.47 4.75
CA ALA A 60 -6.77 27.05 4.17
C ALA A 60 -7.84 25.98 3.82
N ALA A 61 -7.47 24.69 3.82
CA ALA A 61 -8.38 23.62 3.49
C ALA A 61 -9.51 23.46 4.53
N PRO A 62 -10.72 23.00 4.12
CA PRO A 62 -11.79 22.65 5.03
C PRO A 62 -11.35 21.59 6.05
N ARG A 63 -11.84 21.71 7.28
CA ARG A 63 -11.51 20.81 8.39
C ARG A 63 -12.75 20.09 8.88
N ASN A 64 -12.60 18.84 9.30
CA ASN A 64 -13.67 18.07 9.93
C ASN A 64 -13.91 18.56 11.38
N ALA A 65 -14.88 17.95 12.07
CA ALA A 65 -15.22 18.30 13.46
C ALA A 65 -14.07 18.06 14.46
N ALA A 66 -13.07 17.25 14.10
CA ALA A 66 -11.86 17.02 14.88
C ALA A 66 -10.72 18.02 14.54
N GLY A 67 -10.97 19.00 13.66
CA GLY A 67 -9.99 20.00 13.25
C GLY A 67 -8.96 19.50 12.23
N LEU A 68 -9.14 18.30 11.67
CA LEU A 68 -8.23 17.69 10.70
C LEU A 68 -8.69 17.96 9.27
N VAL A 69 -7.74 18.11 8.35
CA VAL A 69 -8.01 18.06 6.90
C VAL A 69 -8.06 16.59 6.48
N GLU A 70 -9.10 16.21 5.74
CA GLU A 70 -9.29 14.82 5.31
C GLU A 70 -8.82 14.62 3.87
N CYS A 71 -8.11 13.52 3.61
CA CYS A 71 -7.77 13.08 2.26
C CYS A 71 -7.82 11.56 2.16
N ASP A 72 -7.96 11.05 0.95
CA ASP A 72 -8.03 9.62 0.66
C ASP A 72 -6.85 9.18 -0.21
N ALA A 73 -6.38 7.95 -0.01
CA ALA A 73 -5.34 7.33 -0.82
C ALA A 73 -5.70 5.88 -1.16
N ASP A 74 -5.56 5.51 -2.43
CA ASP A 74 -5.69 4.11 -2.83
C ASP A 74 -4.54 3.27 -2.27
N PHE A 75 -4.84 2.04 -1.88
CA PHE A 75 -3.82 1.06 -1.53
C PHE A 75 -3.99 -0.25 -2.31
N TYR A 76 -2.87 -0.92 -2.52
CA TYR A 76 -2.81 -2.26 -3.12
C TYR A 76 -1.85 -3.11 -2.29
N VAL A 77 -2.21 -4.36 -2.01
CA VAL A 77 -1.35 -5.31 -1.30
C VAL A 77 -1.36 -6.66 -2.03
N LEU A 78 -0.17 -7.19 -2.28
CA LEU A 78 0.05 -8.61 -2.57
C LEU A 78 0.60 -9.28 -1.32
N ARG A 79 -0.05 -10.34 -0.86
CA ARG A 79 0.45 -11.13 0.28
C ARG A 79 0.18 -12.62 0.11
N PRO A 80 0.97 -13.48 0.78
CA PRO A 80 0.57 -14.87 0.99
C PRO A 80 -0.83 -14.93 1.61
N ARG A 81 -1.68 -15.80 1.04
CA ARG A 81 -3.02 -16.05 1.57
C ARG A 81 -2.93 -16.69 2.97
N ASP A 82 -1.97 -17.58 3.16
CA ASP A 82 -1.56 -18.06 4.47
C ASP A 82 -0.39 -17.20 4.99
N SER A 83 -0.67 -16.30 5.93
CA SER A 83 0.36 -15.42 6.53
C SER A 83 1.48 -16.17 7.23
N ALA A 84 1.24 -17.40 7.69
CA ALA A 84 2.29 -18.18 8.37
C ALA A 84 3.39 -18.61 7.40
N ARG A 85 3.11 -18.63 6.09
CA ARG A 85 4.06 -18.96 5.02
C ARG A 85 4.79 -17.74 4.46
N GLY A 86 4.46 -16.54 4.93
CA GLY A 86 5.17 -15.32 4.58
C GLY A 86 6.50 -15.18 5.32
N ASN A 87 7.39 -14.34 4.80
CA ASN A 87 8.69 -14.07 5.40
C ASN A 87 8.66 -12.94 6.46
N ARG A 88 7.46 -12.45 6.80
CA ARG A 88 7.22 -11.34 7.75
C ARG A 88 7.92 -10.02 7.36
N ARG A 89 8.14 -9.79 6.07
CA ARG A 89 8.70 -8.54 5.54
C ARG A 89 7.73 -7.88 4.57
N LEU A 90 7.58 -6.57 4.72
CA LEU A 90 6.89 -5.70 3.78
C LEU A 90 7.92 -5.05 2.85
N LEU A 91 7.67 -5.14 1.54
CA LEU A 91 8.25 -4.23 0.57
C LEU A 91 7.19 -3.19 0.21
N LEU A 92 7.39 -1.94 0.62
CA LEU A 92 6.54 -0.84 0.22
C LEU A 92 7.08 -0.26 -1.10
N ASP A 93 6.31 -0.41 -2.16
CA ASP A 93 6.63 0.10 -3.49
C ASP A 93 5.91 1.44 -3.68
N VAL A 94 6.71 2.50 -3.66
CA VAL A 94 6.24 3.88 -3.77
C VAL A 94 5.87 4.15 -5.23
N PRO A 95 4.58 4.44 -5.54
CA PRO A 95 4.09 4.37 -6.90
C PRO A 95 4.61 5.53 -7.76
N ASN A 96 5.17 5.20 -8.92
CA ASN A 96 5.41 6.17 -9.98
C ASN A 96 4.26 6.08 -11.01
N ARG A 97 3.34 7.06 -10.99
CA ARG A 97 2.14 7.11 -11.86
C ARG A 97 1.28 5.84 -11.81
N GLY A 98 1.12 5.25 -10.63
CA GLY A 98 0.27 4.08 -10.37
C GLY A 98 0.84 2.71 -10.80
N ARG A 99 2.03 2.68 -11.43
CA ARG A 99 2.67 1.44 -11.89
C ARG A 99 3.35 0.68 -10.74
N LYS A 100 3.33 -0.65 -10.81
CA LYS A 100 3.94 -1.56 -9.83
C LYS A 100 5.43 -1.78 -10.16
N VAL A 101 6.29 -0.86 -9.71
CA VAL A 101 7.72 -0.80 -10.09
C VAL A 101 8.53 -1.97 -9.55
N ALA A 102 8.28 -2.39 -8.31
CA ALA A 102 9.00 -3.47 -7.64
C ALA A 102 8.84 -4.81 -8.36
N LEU A 103 7.65 -5.11 -8.90
CA LEU A 103 7.46 -6.31 -9.72
C LEU A 103 8.30 -6.23 -11.01
N GLY A 104 8.29 -5.08 -11.69
CA GLY A 104 9.08 -4.91 -12.91
C GLY A 104 10.58 -5.08 -12.66
N MET A 105 11.10 -4.56 -11.55
CA MET A 105 12.53 -4.65 -11.23
C MET A 105 12.96 -6.01 -10.69
N LEU A 106 12.17 -6.62 -9.79
CA LEU A 106 12.58 -7.79 -9.02
C LEU A 106 12.01 -9.10 -9.59
N ASN A 107 10.84 -9.05 -10.21
CA ASN A 107 10.21 -10.20 -10.85
C ASN A 107 10.41 -10.24 -12.38
N SER A 108 11.10 -9.26 -12.98
CA SER A 108 11.34 -9.18 -14.43
C SER A 108 10.04 -9.11 -15.26
N THR A 109 9.12 -8.22 -14.87
CA THR A 109 7.79 -8.10 -15.49
C THR A 109 7.61 -6.78 -16.24
N PRO A 110 6.63 -6.68 -17.15
CA PRO A 110 6.03 -5.40 -17.48
C PRO A 110 5.53 -4.67 -16.22
N ARG A 111 5.51 -3.33 -16.25
CA ARG A 111 5.02 -2.50 -15.14
C ARG A 111 3.56 -2.13 -15.37
N VAL A 112 2.65 -3.00 -14.96
CA VAL A 112 1.20 -2.80 -15.05
C VAL A 112 0.61 -2.28 -13.74
N PRO A 113 -0.54 -1.57 -13.76
CA PRO A 113 -1.19 -1.08 -12.54
C PRO A 113 -1.90 -2.19 -11.74
N ASP A 114 -2.43 -3.22 -12.42
CA ASP A 114 -3.08 -4.40 -11.80
C ASP A 114 -2.56 -5.71 -12.43
N PRO A 115 -1.59 -6.40 -11.78
CA PRO A 115 -0.96 -7.61 -12.32
C PRO A 115 -1.90 -8.82 -12.26
N THR A 116 -2.44 -9.29 -13.38
CA THR A 116 -3.49 -10.33 -13.43
C THR A 116 -3.06 -11.63 -14.11
N THR A 117 -2.14 -11.57 -15.06
CA THR A 117 -1.70 -12.75 -15.83
C THR A 117 -0.40 -13.33 -15.28
N PRO A 118 -0.02 -14.59 -15.61
CA PRO A 118 1.27 -15.14 -15.21
C PRO A 118 2.46 -14.25 -15.57
N GLU A 119 2.42 -13.60 -16.73
CA GLU A 119 3.46 -12.69 -17.24
C GLU A 119 3.64 -11.46 -16.34
N ASP A 120 2.56 -10.96 -15.72
CA ASP A 120 2.59 -9.83 -14.80
C ASP A 120 3.26 -10.17 -13.45
N PHE A 121 3.44 -11.46 -13.15
CA PHE A 121 4.23 -11.94 -12.00
C PHE A 121 5.61 -12.46 -12.41
N GLY A 122 5.82 -12.67 -13.71
CA GLY A 122 7.09 -12.95 -14.37
C GLY A 122 7.84 -14.08 -13.70
N ASN A 123 9.09 -13.81 -13.34
CA ASN A 123 9.87 -14.80 -12.65
C ASN A 123 9.26 -15.09 -11.28
N GLY A 124 8.58 -14.21 -10.54
CA GLY A 124 7.96 -14.49 -9.22
C GLY A 124 8.89 -14.44 -8.00
N PHE A 125 10.07 -13.81 -8.11
CA PHE A 125 11.12 -13.71 -7.08
C PHE A 125 10.60 -13.31 -5.70
N LEU A 126 9.82 -12.23 -5.64
CA LEU A 126 9.28 -11.69 -4.39
C LEU A 126 8.29 -12.67 -3.75
N MET A 127 7.43 -13.26 -4.58
CA MET A 127 6.34 -14.14 -4.14
C MET A 127 6.88 -15.46 -3.61
N ARG A 128 7.84 -16.06 -4.32
CA ARG A 128 8.53 -17.28 -3.85
C ARG A 128 9.29 -17.09 -2.55
N ARG A 129 9.71 -15.86 -2.25
CA ARG A 129 10.39 -15.52 -0.99
C ARG A 129 9.42 -15.11 0.11
N GLY A 130 8.11 -15.14 -0.13
CA GLY A 130 7.10 -14.89 0.90
C GLY A 130 6.94 -13.42 1.29
N TYR A 131 7.38 -12.47 0.47
CA TYR A 131 7.19 -11.04 0.76
C TYR A 131 5.72 -10.65 0.70
N THR A 132 5.32 -9.75 1.59
CA THR A 132 4.17 -8.86 1.35
C THR A 132 4.67 -7.66 0.58
N VAL A 133 3.96 -7.29 -0.50
CA VAL A 133 4.28 -6.10 -1.30
C VAL A 133 3.11 -5.15 -1.23
N GLY A 134 3.35 -3.92 -0.79
CA GLY A 134 2.33 -2.89 -0.61
C GLY A 134 2.57 -1.69 -1.52
N TRP A 135 1.49 -1.02 -1.89
CA TRP A 135 1.48 0.27 -2.58
C TRP A 135 0.49 1.18 -1.89
N CYS A 136 0.84 2.45 -1.74
CA CYS A 136 -0.04 3.52 -1.29
C CYS A 136 0.06 4.68 -2.27
N GLY A 137 -1.08 5.20 -2.75
CA GLY A 137 -1.17 6.32 -3.68
C GLY A 137 -0.69 7.66 -3.13
N TRP A 138 -0.17 7.68 -1.91
CA TRP A 138 0.33 8.87 -1.22
C TRP A 138 1.69 8.59 -0.56
N GLN A 139 2.55 9.61 -0.55
CA GLN A 139 3.87 9.61 0.08
C GLN A 139 4.09 10.94 0.82
N HIS A 140 4.94 10.93 1.84
CA HIS A 140 5.13 12.05 2.78
C HIS A 140 6.32 12.98 2.44
N ASP A 141 7.04 12.72 1.35
CA ASP A 141 8.23 13.44 0.89
C ASP A 141 7.93 14.50 -0.18
#